data_AF-A0A1V6AN30-F1
#
_entry.id   AF-A0A1V6AN30-F1
#
_cell.length_a   1.000
_cell.length_b   1.000
_cell.length_c   1.000
_cell.angle_alpha   90.00
_cell.angle_beta   90.00
_cell.angle_gamma   90.00
#
_symmetry.space_group_name_H-M   'P 1'
#
loop_
_entity.id
_entity.type
_entity.pdbx_description
1 polymer ?
#
loop_
_entity_poly.entity_id
_entity_poly.type
_entity_poly.pdbx_seq_one_letter_code
_entity_poly.pdbx_strand_id
1 'polypeptide(L)'
;MVNELNKELLKISQLAKATNTNITTLKYYVKEGLIQPECKTTKNMAYYNKDCTQRVNMIRSLQKEHYYPLSVIKGLLDNAADPFELEFMDAIHKADLKDTGKEYSSAEASKLTGLNKAQIDYLKNLNIISKHSESQRTIYSYSDLHIMRLAKRRLDAGIPFEQSAKAFLIYQQALEKAASLDVDCFISSALLTEAPSAQIAARMIVISDETLDSFVSIKRNQLNRAFGSERINQLYLFADRLAYYLDACANILLSHGYPHLFDMIISAKTFCPSSKNDLHRSLAYYSLIINNATKSLTKSISLVNDANKFFITLNIFRMTDVEMLLAYALKLGWFKLSPMLLQNKNDAFKLDFPEFSDNQIINGTIIRDEIYNALVNIK
;
A
#
# COMPACT_ATOMS: atom_id res chain seq x y z
N MET A 1 -22.50 22.06 -51.59
CA MET A 1 -21.07 21.77 -51.37
C MET A 1 -21.00 20.80 -50.19
N VAL A 2 -21.24 19.50 -50.44
CA VAL A 2 -20.21 18.43 -50.51
C VAL A 2 -19.52 18.29 -49.14
N ASN A 3 -19.88 17.35 -48.27
CA ASN A 3 -19.85 15.90 -48.48
C ASN A 3 -21.09 15.15 -47.95
N GLU A 4 -21.88 14.59 -48.88
CA GLU A 4 -22.35 13.21 -48.75
C GLU A 4 -21.12 12.31 -48.61
N LEU A 5 -20.75 11.93 -47.40
CA LEU A 5 -19.88 10.77 -47.20
C LEU A 5 -20.80 9.57 -47.07
N ASN A 6 -20.88 8.79 -48.15
CA ASN A 6 -21.42 7.43 -48.20
C ASN A 6 -21.31 6.73 -46.83
N LYS A 7 -22.38 6.73 -46.03
CA LYS A 7 -22.48 5.80 -44.90
C LYS A 7 -22.63 4.41 -45.53
N GLU A 8 -21.52 3.72 -45.74
CA GLU A 8 -21.50 2.33 -46.16
C GLU A 8 -22.23 1.50 -45.10
N LEU A 9 -23.51 1.26 -45.35
CA LEU A 9 -24.37 0.47 -44.49
C LEU A 9 -24.11 -1.01 -44.73
N LEU A 10 -23.64 -1.69 -43.69
CA LEU A 10 -23.29 -3.10 -43.73
C LEU A 10 -24.46 -3.94 -43.24
N LYS A 11 -24.76 -5.03 -43.95
CA LYS A 11 -25.57 -6.13 -43.40
C LYS A 11 -24.80 -6.83 -42.29
N ILE A 12 -25.49 -7.48 -41.35
CA ILE A 12 -24.83 -8.19 -40.24
C ILE A 12 -23.77 -9.22 -40.69
N SER A 13 -23.97 -9.85 -41.86
CA SER A 13 -22.99 -10.77 -42.46
C SER A 13 -21.76 -10.08 -43.01
N GLN A 14 -21.88 -8.84 -43.49
CA GLN A 14 -20.76 -8.03 -43.94
C GLN A 14 -20.01 -7.44 -42.73
N LEU A 15 -20.73 -7.03 -41.69
CA LEU A 15 -20.14 -6.61 -40.40
C LEU A 15 -19.35 -7.74 -39.74
N ALA A 16 -19.87 -8.98 -39.79
CA ALA A 16 -19.17 -10.18 -39.33
C ALA A 16 -17.84 -10.39 -40.06
N LYS A 17 -17.85 -10.28 -41.40
CA LYS A 17 -16.63 -10.41 -42.21
C LYS A 17 -15.64 -9.28 -41.91
N ALA A 18 -16.09 -8.04 -41.81
CA ALA A 18 -15.23 -6.88 -41.56
C ALA A 18 -14.55 -6.90 -40.18
N THR A 19 -15.22 -7.47 -39.17
CA THR A 19 -14.72 -7.53 -37.79
C THR A 19 -14.14 -8.90 -37.43
N ASN A 20 -14.09 -9.84 -38.39
CA ASN A 20 -13.73 -11.24 -38.18
C ASN A 20 -14.48 -11.91 -37.01
N THR A 21 -15.75 -11.55 -36.80
CA THR A 21 -16.59 -11.96 -35.66
C THR A 21 -17.72 -12.87 -36.13
N ASN A 22 -18.09 -13.88 -35.34
CA ASN A 22 -19.23 -14.74 -35.68
C ASN A 22 -20.55 -13.93 -35.65
N ILE A 23 -21.42 -14.17 -36.64
CA ILE A 23 -22.76 -13.59 -36.74
C ILE A 23 -23.58 -13.85 -35.46
N THR A 24 -23.44 -15.02 -34.83
CA THR A 24 -24.16 -15.33 -33.57
C THR A 24 -23.75 -14.37 -32.44
N THR A 25 -22.46 -14.06 -32.32
CA THR A 25 -21.93 -13.10 -31.35
C THR A 25 -22.41 -11.68 -31.64
N LEU A 26 -22.45 -11.27 -32.91
CA LEU A 26 -22.99 -9.96 -33.28
C LEU A 26 -24.50 -9.86 -32.98
N LYS A 27 -25.29 -10.90 -33.27
CA LYS A 27 -26.71 -10.95 -32.90
C LYS A 27 -26.90 -10.86 -31.38
N TYR A 28 -25.99 -11.47 -30.63
CA TYR A 28 -25.98 -11.36 -29.18
C TYR A 28 -25.70 -9.93 -28.72
N TYR A 29 -24.70 -9.25 -29.30
CA TYR A 29 -24.43 -7.83 -29.00
C TYR A 29 -25.60 -6.91 -29.34
N VAL A 30 -26.31 -7.19 -30.44
CA VAL A 30 -27.54 -6.45 -30.80
C VAL A 30 -28.63 -6.66 -29.76
N LYS A 31 -28.82 -7.92 -29.31
CA LYS A 31 -29.82 -8.27 -28.29
C LYS A 31 -29.50 -7.61 -26.95
N GLU A 32 -28.23 -7.61 -26.57
CA GLU A 32 -27.74 -6.95 -25.35
C GLU A 32 -27.68 -5.42 -25.50
N GLY A 33 -27.94 -4.84 -26.68
CA GLY A 33 -27.95 -3.40 -26.92
C GLY A 33 -26.57 -2.76 -27.08
N LEU A 34 -25.50 -3.56 -27.11
CA LEU A 34 -24.11 -3.13 -27.27
C LEU A 34 -23.82 -2.54 -28.64
N ILE A 35 -24.53 -3.00 -29.68
CA ILE A 35 -24.49 -2.42 -31.03
C ILE A 35 -25.92 -2.23 -31.51
N GLN A 36 -26.20 -1.06 -32.10
CA GLN A 36 -27.54 -0.72 -32.55
C GLN A 36 -27.58 -0.60 -34.07
N PRO A 37 -28.61 -1.15 -34.73
CA PRO A 37 -28.78 -0.96 -36.17
C PRO A 37 -29.26 0.45 -36.46
N GLU A 38 -28.74 1.05 -37.52
CA GLU A 38 -29.11 2.41 -37.94
C GLU A 38 -30.47 2.41 -38.66
N CYS A 39 -30.80 1.31 -39.33
CA CYS A 39 -32.12 1.10 -39.91
C CYS A 39 -32.52 -0.38 -39.94
N LYS A 40 -33.76 -0.67 -39.53
CA LYS A 40 -34.41 -1.98 -39.67
C LYS A 40 -35.41 -1.91 -40.83
N THR A 41 -35.25 -2.76 -41.83
CA THR A 41 -36.10 -2.76 -43.03
C THR A 41 -37.17 -3.84 -43.00
N THR A 42 -36.87 -5.01 -42.42
CA THR A 42 -37.84 -6.10 -42.19
C THR A 42 -37.52 -6.87 -40.90
N LYS A 43 -38.38 -7.82 -40.49
CA LYS A 43 -38.20 -8.64 -39.28
C LYS A 43 -36.82 -9.35 -39.21
N ASN A 44 -36.21 -9.64 -40.36
CA ASN A 44 -34.93 -10.34 -40.47
C ASN A 44 -33.81 -9.50 -41.12
N MET A 45 -34.03 -8.21 -41.41
CA MET A 45 -33.04 -7.39 -42.11
C MET A 45 -32.79 -6.04 -41.42
N ALA A 46 -31.54 -5.83 -41.03
CA ALA A 46 -31.05 -4.62 -40.39
C ALA A 46 -29.69 -4.22 -40.97
N TYR A 47 -29.47 -2.91 -41.05
CA TYR A 47 -28.25 -2.29 -41.56
C TYR A 47 -27.51 -1.57 -40.44
N TYR A 48 -26.19 -1.66 -40.46
CA TYR A 48 -25.29 -1.10 -39.46
C TYR A 48 -24.32 -0.13 -40.10
N ASN A 49 -24.00 0.95 -39.39
CA ASN A 49 -22.93 1.85 -39.82
C ASN A 49 -21.60 1.11 -39.88
N LYS A 50 -20.70 1.55 -40.76
CA LYS A 50 -19.29 1.14 -40.74
C LYS A 50 -18.62 1.47 -39.41
N ASP A 51 -19.03 2.54 -38.71
CA ASP A 51 -18.52 2.88 -37.37
C ASP A 51 -18.80 1.78 -36.33
N CYS A 52 -19.84 0.94 -36.55
CA CYS A 52 -20.07 -0.23 -35.71
C CYS A 52 -18.91 -1.23 -35.74
N THR A 53 -18.07 -1.23 -36.79
CA THR A 53 -16.87 -2.09 -36.85
C THR A 53 -15.88 -1.74 -35.75
N GLN A 54 -15.64 -0.44 -35.50
CA GLN A 54 -14.78 0.04 -34.43
C GLN A 54 -15.34 -0.35 -33.06
N ARG A 55 -16.65 -0.16 -32.86
CA ARG A 55 -17.33 -0.54 -31.62
C ARG A 55 -17.25 -2.05 -31.34
N VAL A 56 -17.43 -2.90 -32.35
CA VAL A 56 -17.30 -4.36 -32.22
C VAL A 56 -15.86 -4.77 -31.89
N ASN A 57 -14.86 -4.16 -32.55
CA ASN A 57 -13.45 -4.45 -32.28
C ASN A 57 -13.06 -4.03 -30.85
N MET A 58 -13.59 -2.90 -30.37
CA MET A 58 -13.39 -2.43 -29.00
C MET A 58 -14.00 -3.39 -27.97
N ILE A 59 -15.25 -3.84 -28.17
CA ILE A 59 -15.88 -4.87 -27.32
C ILE A 59 -15.01 -6.13 -27.25
N ARG A 60 -14.44 -6.55 -28.38
CA ARG A 60 -13.60 -7.76 -28.44
C ARG A 60 -12.26 -7.60 -27.73
N SER A 61 -11.58 -6.47 -27.86
CA SER A 61 -10.36 -6.19 -27.11
C SER A 61 -10.66 -6.21 -25.59
N LEU A 62 -11.73 -5.53 -25.16
CA LEU A 62 -12.16 -5.52 -23.75
C LEU A 62 -12.48 -6.92 -23.19
N GLN A 63 -13.02 -7.82 -23.99
CA GLN A 63 -13.25 -9.21 -23.56
C GLN A 63 -11.99 -10.08 -23.59
N LYS A 64 -11.14 -9.93 -24.60
CA LYS A 64 -10.03 -10.87 -24.84
C LYS A 64 -8.77 -10.50 -24.07
N GLU A 65 -8.48 -9.21 -23.97
CA GLU A 65 -7.25 -8.68 -23.34
C GLU A 65 -7.50 -8.33 -21.87
N HIS A 66 -8.72 -7.93 -21.53
CA HIS A 66 -9.07 -7.46 -20.19
C HIS A 66 -10.12 -8.32 -19.47
N TYR A 67 -10.61 -9.40 -20.09
CA TYR A 67 -11.52 -10.40 -19.50
C TYR A 67 -12.85 -9.83 -18.94
N TYR A 68 -13.34 -8.71 -19.46
CA TYR A 68 -14.55 -8.08 -18.93
C TYR A 68 -15.86 -8.79 -19.33
N PRO A 69 -16.84 -8.93 -18.41
CA PRO A 69 -18.17 -9.42 -18.75
C PRO A 69 -18.96 -8.37 -19.55
N LEU A 70 -19.87 -8.82 -20.41
CA LEU A 70 -20.59 -7.96 -21.36
C LEU A 70 -21.52 -6.93 -20.71
N SER A 71 -22.02 -7.20 -19.50
CA SER A 71 -22.80 -6.24 -18.72
C SER A 71 -21.98 -5.02 -18.32
N VAL A 72 -20.70 -5.23 -17.99
CA VAL A 72 -19.75 -4.16 -17.69
C VAL A 72 -19.43 -3.40 -18.97
N ILE A 73 -19.08 -4.10 -20.06
CA ILE A 73 -18.83 -3.48 -21.39
C ILE A 73 -20.00 -2.62 -21.86
N LYS A 74 -21.24 -3.02 -21.59
CA LYS A 74 -22.43 -2.23 -21.95
C LYS A 74 -22.51 -0.92 -21.18
N GLY A 75 -22.36 -0.96 -19.86
CA GLY A 75 -22.39 0.26 -19.02
C GLY A 75 -21.32 1.28 -19.43
N LEU A 76 -20.18 0.79 -19.93
CA LEU A 76 -19.05 1.59 -20.40
C LEU A 76 -19.30 2.27 -21.74
N LEU A 77 -20.02 1.61 -22.64
CA LEU A 77 -20.28 2.13 -23.97
C LEU A 77 -21.47 3.11 -24.03
N ASP A 78 -22.23 3.21 -22.95
CA ASP A 78 -23.47 3.99 -22.85
C ASP A 78 -23.29 5.32 -22.08
N ASN A 79 -22.19 5.54 -21.33
CA ASN A 79 -21.99 6.70 -20.45
C ASN A 79 -20.66 7.46 -20.68
N ALA A 80 -20.48 8.02 -21.88
CA ALA A 80 -19.29 8.70 -22.37
C ALA A 80 -18.95 10.09 -21.73
N ALA A 81 -19.50 10.42 -20.55
CA ALA A 81 -19.42 11.77 -19.96
C ALA A 81 -19.34 11.82 -18.43
N ASP A 82 -19.20 10.68 -17.75
CA ASP A 82 -19.30 10.56 -16.29
C ASP A 82 -17.90 10.51 -15.64
N PRO A 83 -17.62 11.16 -14.48
CA PRO A 83 -16.31 11.10 -13.81
C PRO A 83 -15.86 9.69 -13.40
N PHE A 84 -16.79 8.72 -13.29
CA PHE A 84 -16.47 7.30 -13.17
C PHE A 84 -15.79 6.72 -14.42
N GLU A 85 -16.06 7.29 -15.59
CA GLU A 85 -15.43 6.91 -16.84
C GLU A 85 -13.95 7.30 -16.87
N LEU A 86 -13.55 8.35 -16.14
CA LEU A 86 -12.15 8.69 -15.97
C LEU A 86 -11.43 7.70 -15.03
N GLU A 87 -12.12 7.26 -13.97
CA GLU A 87 -11.65 6.20 -13.06
C GLU A 87 -11.56 4.82 -13.74
N PHE A 88 -12.34 4.61 -14.81
CA PHE A 88 -12.36 3.38 -15.59
C PHE A 88 -11.43 3.42 -16.82
N MET A 89 -11.31 4.57 -17.49
CA MET A 89 -10.23 4.89 -18.45
C MET A 89 -8.86 4.75 -17.78
N ASP A 90 -8.74 5.14 -16.50
CA ASP A 90 -7.58 4.90 -15.64
C ASP A 90 -7.28 3.39 -15.39
N ALA A 91 -8.27 2.51 -15.53
CA ALA A 91 -8.11 1.05 -15.42
C ALA A 91 -7.86 0.35 -16.78
N ILE A 92 -8.27 0.99 -17.89
CA ILE A 92 -8.08 0.52 -19.27
C ILE A 92 -6.76 1.01 -19.89
N HIS A 93 -6.34 2.25 -19.65
CA HIS A 93 -5.20 2.89 -20.32
C HIS A 93 -3.82 2.51 -19.76
N LYS A 94 -3.56 1.20 -19.63
CA LYS A 94 -2.17 0.72 -19.78
C LYS A 94 -1.67 0.88 -21.22
N ALA A 95 -2.53 1.27 -22.16
CA ALA A 95 -2.17 1.74 -23.48
C ALA A 95 -2.68 3.18 -23.67
N ASP A 96 -1.77 4.10 -23.99
CA ASP A 96 -1.98 5.54 -24.23
C ASP A 96 -2.32 6.43 -23.01
N LEU A 97 -1.30 6.65 -22.17
CA LEU A 97 -1.09 7.94 -21.50
C LEU A 97 -0.81 9.02 -22.57
N LYS A 98 -1.79 9.35 -23.42
CA LYS A 98 -1.71 10.61 -24.16
C LYS A 98 -1.98 11.71 -23.16
N ASP A 99 -0.90 12.27 -22.63
CA ASP A 99 -0.94 13.58 -22.01
C ASP A 99 -1.65 14.50 -23.00
N THR A 100 -2.89 14.87 -22.65
CA THR A 100 -3.72 15.73 -23.49
C THR A 100 -3.09 17.13 -23.66
N GLY A 101 -1.95 17.39 -22.99
CA GLY A 101 -1.35 18.72 -22.85
C GLY A 101 -2.24 19.65 -22.03
N LYS A 102 -3.33 19.10 -21.46
CA LYS A 102 -4.29 19.87 -20.68
C LYS A 102 -3.75 20.07 -19.28
N GLU A 103 -3.73 21.34 -18.95
CA GLU A 103 -3.29 21.87 -17.68
C GLU A 103 -4.48 22.12 -16.76
N TYR A 104 -4.34 21.75 -15.48
CA TYR A 104 -5.40 21.86 -14.48
C TYR A 104 -5.00 22.80 -13.36
N SER A 105 -5.88 23.73 -13.00
CA SER A 105 -5.69 24.60 -11.85
C SER A 105 -5.79 23.81 -10.52
N SER A 106 -5.27 24.39 -9.44
CA SER A 106 -5.40 23.80 -8.10
C SER A 106 -6.86 23.56 -7.67
N ALA A 107 -7.78 24.46 -8.03
CA ALA A 107 -9.20 24.30 -7.72
C ALA A 107 -9.83 23.12 -8.49
N GLU A 108 -9.49 22.96 -9.77
CA GLU A 108 -9.94 21.84 -10.59
C GLU A 108 -9.35 20.53 -10.12
N ALA A 109 -8.05 20.50 -9.80
CA ALA A 109 -7.38 19.32 -9.25
C ALA A 109 -8.06 18.85 -7.94
N SER A 110 -8.34 19.76 -7.00
CA SER A 110 -9.10 19.43 -5.79
C SER A 110 -10.49 18.86 -6.11
N LYS A 111 -11.23 19.48 -7.04
CA LYS A 111 -12.57 19.02 -7.41
C LYS A 111 -12.56 17.64 -8.08
N LEU A 112 -11.62 17.39 -8.99
CA LEU A 112 -11.53 16.17 -9.81
C LEU A 112 -10.90 14.99 -9.09
N THR A 113 -10.15 15.23 -8.02
CA THR A 113 -9.45 14.18 -7.25
C THR A 113 -10.09 13.96 -5.88
N GLY A 114 -10.87 14.92 -5.38
CA GLY A 114 -11.44 14.89 -4.03
C GLY A 114 -10.41 15.10 -2.92
N LEU A 115 -9.16 15.48 -3.24
CA LEU A 115 -8.16 15.87 -2.26
C LEU A 115 -8.30 17.36 -1.89
N ASN A 116 -8.10 17.66 -0.61
CA ASN A 116 -8.05 19.03 -0.15
C ASN A 116 -6.71 19.69 -0.51
N LYS A 117 -6.65 21.02 -0.42
CA LYS A 117 -5.45 21.79 -0.77
C LYS A 117 -4.23 21.39 0.05
N ALA A 118 -4.37 21.15 1.35
CA ALA A 118 -3.24 20.76 2.21
C ALA A 118 -2.63 19.41 1.79
N GLN A 119 -3.46 18.45 1.39
CA GLN A 119 -3.01 17.16 0.86
C GLN A 119 -2.28 17.31 -0.47
N ILE A 120 -2.81 18.11 -1.39
CA ILE A 120 -2.17 18.38 -2.68
C ILE A 120 -0.82 19.09 -2.47
N ASP A 121 -0.79 20.12 -1.61
CA ASP A 121 0.44 20.83 -1.27
C ASP A 121 1.47 19.90 -0.62
N TYR A 122 1.04 18.92 0.17
CA TYR A 122 1.92 17.91 0.76
C TYR A 122 2.57 17.02 -0.31
N LEU A 123 1.81 16.51 -1.29
CA LEU A 123 2.38 15.73 -2.40
C LEU A 123 3.35 16.58 -3.24
N LYS A 124 3.01 17.84 -3.49
CA LYS A 124 3.85 18.80 -4.22
C LYS A 124 5.16 19.09 -3.48
N ASN A 125 5.10 19.27 -2.16
CA ASN A 125 6.29 19.54 -1.34
C ASN A 125 7.26 18.35 -1.33
N LEU A 126 6.74 17.13 -1.43
CA LEU A 126 7.54 15.90 -1.56
C LEU A 126 8.04 15.64 -2.99
N ASN A 127 7.70 16.49 -3.97
CA ASN A 127 7.97 16.29 -5.40
C ASN A 127 7.34 15.01 -5.98
N ILE A 128 6.23 14.53 -5.39
CA ILE A 128 5.48 13.36 -5.89
C ILE A 128 4.64 13.73 -7.12
N ILE A 129 4.26 15.00 -7.20
CA ILE A 129 3.58 15.62 -8.33
C ILE A 129 4.37 16.86 -8.76
N SER A 130 4.19 17.25 -10.01
CA SER A 130 4.96 18.29 -10.68
C SER A 130 4.88 19.65 -10.00
N LYS A 131 5.98 20.41 -10.12
CA LYS A 131 6.11 21.80 -9.66
C LYS A 131 6.06 22.78 -10.84
N HIS A 132 5.06 22.69 -11.71
CA HIS A 132 4.95 23.69 -12.78
C HIS A 132 4.31 24.97 -12.25
N SER A 133 5.11 26.04 -12.25
CA SER A 133 4.73 27.41 -11.90
C SER A 133 5.17 28.32 -13.04
N GLU A 134 4.50 28.24 -14.18
CA GLU A 134 4.89 29.08 -15.33
C GLU A 134 4.36 30.52 -15.23
N SER A 135 3.42 30.84 -14.34
CA SER A 135 2.90 32.21 -14.24
C SER A 135 2.04 32.46 -13.00
N GLN A 136 2.64 32.51 -11.80
CA GLN A 136 1.96 32.76 -10.50
C GLN A 136 0.78 31.83 -10.13
N ARG A 137 0.34 30.94 -11.02
CA ARG A 137 -0.70 29.93 -10.83
C ARG A 137 -0.03 28.57 -10.85
N THR A 138 -0.33 27.74 -9.85
CA THR A 138 0.12 26.35 -9.82
C THR A 138 -0.78 25.54 -10.75
N ILE A 139 -0.15 24.81 -11.66
CA ILE A 139 -0.80 24.03 -12.70
C ILE A 139 -0.36 22.58 -12.59
N TYR A 140 -1.28 21.65 -12.84
CA TYR A 140 -1.07 20.21 -12.75
C TYR A 140 -1.34 19.53 -14.08
N SER A 141 -0.56 18.50 -14.40
CA SER A 141 -0.74 17.64 -15.57
C SER A 141 -1.80 16.55 -15.32
N TYR A 142 -2.21 15.85 -16.39
CA TYR A 142 -3.06 14.66 -16.25
C TYR A 142 -2.42 13.60 -15.34
N SER A 143 -1.11 13.37 -15.46
CA SER A 143 -0.35 12.43 -14.64
C SER A 143 -0.37 12.80 -13.16
N ASP A 144 -0.26 14.10 -12.84
CA ASP A 144 -0.36 14.57 -11.46
C ASP A 144 -1.74 14.30 -10.86
N LEU A 145 -2.81 14.55 -11.62
CA LEU A 145 -4.18 14.24 -11.21
C LEU A 145 -4.36 12.74 -10.98
N HIS A 146 -3.76 11.89 -11.83
CA HIS A 146 -3.81 10.44 -11.67
C HIS A 146 -3.12 10.00 -10.36
N ILE A 147 -1.92 10.51 -10.08
CA ILE A 147 -1.20 10.24 -8.82
C ILE A 147 -2.02 10.70 -7.61
N MET A 148 -2.66 11.87 -7.68
CA MET A 148 -3.58 12.37 -6.65
C MET A 148 -4.77 11.42 -6.43
N ARG A 149 -5.38 10.88 -7.50
CA ARG A 149 -6.47 9.89 -7.37
C ARG A 149 -5.99 8.59 -6.74
N LEU A 150 -4.79 8.12 -7.07
CA LEU A 150 -4.22 6.94 -6.40
C LEU A 150 -4.04 7.20 -4.89
N ALA A 151 -3.62 8.40 -4.49
CA ALA A 151 -3.55 8.78 -3.08
C ALA A 151 -4.95 8.82 -2.44
N LYS A 152 -5.95 9.40 -3.14
CA LYS A 152 -7.35 9.45 -2.67
C LYS A 152 -7.94 8.06 -2.47
N ARG A 153 -7.76 7.15 -3.42
CA ARG A 153 -8.25 5.76 -3.33
C ARG A 153 -7.68 5.02 -2.12
N ARG A 154 -6.41 5.27 -1.79
CA ARG A 154 -5.78 4.71 -0.58
C ARG A 154 -6.39 5.32 0.69
N LEU A 155 -6.60 6.64 0.69
CA LEU A 155 -7.26 7.33 1.80
C LEU A 155 -8.69 6.81 2.05
N ASP A 156 -9.47 6.60 0.99
CA ASP A 156 -10.84 6.09 1.08
C ASP A 156 -10.91 4.64 1.55
N ALA A 157 -9.86 3.86 1.28
CA ALA A 157 -9.67 2.52 1.84
C ALA A 157 -9.19 2.53 3.31
N GLY A 158 -9.07 3.71 3.93
CA GLY A 158 -8.63 3.88 5.33
C GLY A 158 -7.11 3.87 5.54
N ILE A 159 -6.31 3.91 4.47
CA ILE A 159 -4.86 4.04 4.59
C ILE A 159 -4.52 5.50 4.86
N PRO A 160 -3.78 5.83 5.95
CA PRO A 160 -3.36 7.20 6.22
C PRO A 160 -2.70 7.88 5.01
N PHE A 161 -3.05 9.14 4.80
CA PHE A 161 -2.59 9.89 3.64
C PHE A 161 -1.07 10.03 3.60
N GLU A 162 -0.46 10.36 4.74
CA GLU A 162 0.98 10.54 4.91
C GLU A 162 1.74 9.23 4.68
N GLN A 163 1.15 8.09 5.07
CA GLN A 163 1.72 6.76 4.79
C GLN A 163 1.73 6.48 3.28
N SER A 164 0.65 6.84 2.59
CA SER A 164 0.54 6.69 1.13
C SER A 164 1.57 7.56 0.39
N ALA A 165 1.67 8.83 0.78
CA ALA A 165 2.66 9.75 0.24
C ALA A 165 4.10 9.27 0.48
N LYS A 166 4.41 8.79 1.70
CA LYS A 166 5.71 8.21 2.02
C LYS A 166 6.02 6.98 1.16
N ALA A 167 5.03 6.11 0.94
CA ALA A 167 5.21 4.95 0.07
C ALA A 167 5.51 5.38 -1.38
N PHE A 168 4.75 6.34 -1.93
CA PHE A 168 5.00 6.87 -3.27
C PHE A 168 6.38 7.49 -3.41
N LEU A 169 6.83 8.26 -2.42
CA LEU A 169 8.17 8.85 -2.42
C LEU A 169 9.28 7.78 -2.45
N ILE A 170 9.16 6.71 -1.65
CA ILE A 170 10.13 5.60 -1.65
C ILE A 170 10.22 4.94 -3.03
N TYR A 171 9.06 4.68 -3.66
CA TYR A 171 9.04 4.11 -5.00
C TYR A 171 9.61 5.08 -6.04
N GLN A 172 9.25 6.36 -5.99
CA GLN A 172 9.76 7.37 -6.90
C GLN A 172 11.29 7.45 -6.87
N GLN A 173 11.88 7.55 -5.68
CA GLN A 173 13.34 7.64 -5.55
C GLN A 173 14.06 6.41 -6.12
N ALA A 174 13.48 5.22 -5.93
CA ALA A 174 14.04 3.99 -6.49
C ALA A 174 13.86 3.93 -8.02
N LEU A 175 12.69 4.34 -8.52
CA LEU A 175 12.37 4.35 -9.94
C LEU A 175 13.16 5.39 -10.71
N GLU A 176 13.39 6.58 -10.15
CA GLU A 176 14.18 7.65 -10.77
C GLU A 176 15.59 7.17 -11.10
N LYS A 177 16.25 6.52 -10.13
CA LYS A 177 17.57 5.91 -10.35
C LYS A 177 17.53 4.78 -11.37
N ALA A 178 16.52 3.91 -11.29
CA ALA A 178 16.38 2.78 -12.20
C ALA A 178 16.15 3.23 -13.65
N ALA A 179 15.22 4.17 -13.85
CA ALA A 179 14.86 4.72 -15.15
C ALA A 179 16.02 5.47 -15.80
N SER A 180 16.77 6.29 -15.04
CA SER A 180 17.96 6.97 -15.56
C SER A 180 18.99 5.97 -16.10
N LEU A 181 19.30 4.92 -15.33
CA LEU A 181 20.28 3.91 -15.75
C LEU A 181 19.78 3.07 -16.94
N ASP A 182 18.48 2.82 -17.00
CA ASP A 182 17.85 2.07 -18.10
C ASP A 182 17.91 2.85 -19.43
N VAL A 183 17.59 4.15 -19.39
CA VAL A 183 17.71 5.05 -20.54
C VAL A 183 19.15 5.13 -21.03
N ASP A 184 20.11 5.31 -20.12
CA ASP A 184 21.55 5.34 -20.46
C ASP A 184 22.00 4.02 -21.11
N CYS A 185 21.54 2.89 -20.58
CA CYS A 185 21.83 1.56 -21.13
C CYS A 185 21.22 1.38 -22.51
N PHE A 186 19.96 1.76 -22.70
CA PHE A 186 19.27 1.68 -23.99
C PHE A 186 19.96 2.53 -25.05
N ILE A 187 20.31 3.78 -24.75
CA ILE A 187 21.01 4.66 -25.69
C ILE A 187 22.38 4.09 -26.05
N SER A 188 23.18 3.69 -25.06
CA SER A 188 24.54 3.21 -25.27
C SER A 188 24.62 1.87 -26.01
N SER A 189 23.67 0.97 -25.77
CA SER A 189 23.69 -0.40 -26.33
C SER A 189 22.90 -0.57 -27.63
N ALA A 190 21.75 0.09 -27.77
CA ALA A 190 20.82 -0.13 -28.89
C ALA A 190 20.92 0.91 -30.00
N LEU A 191 21.34 2.15 -29.70
CA LEU A 191 21.39 3.23 -30.70
C LEU A 191 22.79 3.50 -31.25
N LEU A 192 23.85 3.15 -30.52
CA LEU A 192 25.24 3.49 -30.87
C LEU A 192 26.05 2.34 -31.48
N THR A 193 25.52 1.11 -31.56
CA THR A 193 26.22 -0.08 -32.08
C THR A 193 25.93 -0.34 -33.56
N GLU A 194 24.66 -0.29 -33.96
CA GLU A 194 24.20 -0.18 -35.36
C GLU A 194 22.91 0.64 -35.34
N ALA A 195 22.85 1.80 -35.99
CA ALA A 195 21.69 2.69 -35.90
C ALA A 195 20.42 1.98 -36.45
N PRO A 196 19.48 1.55 -35.60
CA PRO A 196 18.29 0.85 -36.05
C PRO A 196 17.41 1.82 -36.86
N SER A 197 16.61 1.29 -37.78
CA SER A 197 15.60 2.12 -38.44
C SER A 197 14.62 2.68 -37.38
N ALA A 198 14.02 3.85 -37.65
CA ALA A 198 13.07 4.48 -36.72
C ALA A 198 11.92 3.53 -36.30
N GLN A 199 11.49 2.64 -37.19
CA GLN A 199 10.47 1.63 -36.91
C GLN A 199 10.95 0.54 -35.94
N ILE A 200 12.20 0.11 -36.10
CA ILE A 200 12.82 -0.87 -35.20
C ILE A 200 13.04 -0.24 -33.83
N ALA A 201 13.56 0.99 -33.78
CA ALA A 201 13.74 1.74 -32.53
C ALA A 201 12.41 1.93 -31.78
N ALA A 202 11.35 2.38 -32.46
CA ALA A 202 10.03 2.54 -31.86
C ALA A 202 9.46 1.21 -31.33
N ARG A 203 9.63 0.11 -32.07
CA ARG A 203 9.22 -1.23 -31.62
C ARG A 203 10.02 -1.68 -30.40
N MET A 204 11.32 -1.41 -30.36
CA MET A 204 12.17 -1.75 -29.22
C MET A 204 11.74 -1.00 -27.96
N ILE A 205 11.42 0.29 -28.06
CA ILE A 205 10.90 1.09 -26.94
C ILE A 205 9.60 0.47 -26.40
N VAL A 206 8.61 0.23 -27.27
CA VAL A 206 7.30 -0.32 -26.86
C VAL A 206 7.45 -1.69 -26.17
N ILE A 207 8.26 -2.59 -26.73
CA ILE A 207 8.49 -3.92 -26.13
C ILE A 207 9.26 -3.79 -24.81
N SER A 208 10.23 -2.88 -24.74
CA SER A 208 10.98 -2.62 -23.51
C SER A 208 10.05 -2.21 -22.37
N ASP A 209 9.20 -1.21 -22.61
CA ASP A 209 8.23 -0.70 -21.63
C ASP A 209 7.27 -1.82 -21.15
N GLU A 210 6.67 -2.57 -22.09
CA GLU A 210 5.74 -3.66 -21.76
C GLU A 210 6.39 -4.76 -20.89
N THR A 211 7.62 -5.15 -21.25
CA THR A 211 8.34 -6.21 -20.54
C THR A 211 8.83 -5.75 -19.17
N LEU A 212 9.29 -4.52 -19.05
CA LEU A 212 9.72 -3.93 -17.79
C LEU A 212 8.56 -3.73 -16.81
N ASP A 213 7.41 -3.26 -17.28
CA ASP A 213 6.19 -3.12 -16.45
C ASP A 213 5.80 -4.46 -15.81
N SER A 214 5.81 -5.51 -16.63
CA SER A 214 5.51 -6.88 -16.18
C SER A 214 6.56 -7.37 -15.17
N PHE A 215 7.85 -7.15 -15.45
CA PHE A 215 8.94 -7.51 -14.56
C PHE A 215 8.84 -6.80 -13.19
N VAL A 216 8.64 -5.47 -13.19
CA VAL A 216 8.49 -4.65 -11.97
C VAL A 216 7.32 -5.16 -11.13
N SER A 217 6.18 -5.45 -11.76
CA SER A 217 5.01 -6.02 -11.08
C SER A 217 5.32 -7.36 -10.41
N ILE A 218 5.93 -8.31 -11.14
CA ILE A 218 6.28 -9.63 -10.63
C ILE A 218 7.30 -9.51 -9.49
N LYS A 219 8.35 -8.71 -9.66
CA LYS A 219 9.40 -8.55 -8.65
C LYS A 219 8.88 -7.88 -7.39
N ARG A 220 8.03 -6.86 -7.53
CA ARG A 220 7.34 -6.24 -6.39
C ARG A 220 6.56 -7.29 -5.59
N ASN A 221 5.81 -8.16 -6.27
CA ASN A 221 5.04 -9.21 -5.60
C ASN A 221 5.93 -10.27 -4.92
N GLN A 222 7.07 -10.62 -5.51
CA GLN A 222 8.05 -11.52 -4.88
C GLN A 222 8.68 -10.89 -3.63
N LEU A 223 9.14 -9.64 -3.74
CA LEU A 223 9.77 -8.91 -2.63
C LEU A 223 8.80 -8.62 -1.50
N ASN A 224 7.56 -8.23 -1.80
CA ASN A 224 6.54 -8.01 -0.78
C ASN A 224 6.25 -9.28 0.02
N ARG A 225 6.21 -10.44 -0.64
CA ARG A 225 6.05 -11.73 0.06
C ARG A 225 7.26 -12.04 0.94
N ALA A 226 8.48 -11.91 0.42
CA ALA A 226 9.70 -12.18 1.18
C ALA A 226 9.82 -11.27 2.41
N PHE A 227 9.71 -9.96 2.22
CA PHE A 227 9.79 -9.00 3.34
C PHE A 227 8.59 -9.09 4.28
N GLY A 228 7.40 -9.39 3.76
CA GLY A 228 6.21 -9.63 4.58
C GLY A 228 6.40 -10.82 5.53
N SER A 229 6.85 -11.96 5.01
CA SER A 229 7.17 -13.14 5.81
C SER A 229 8.26 -12.86 6.84
N GLU A 230 9.32 -12.14 6.45
CA GLU A 230 10.38 -11.74 7.38
C GLU A 230 9.83 -10.87 8.52
N ARG A 231 8.94 -9.91 8.22
CA ARG A 231 8.34 -9.05 9.27
C ARG A 231 7.45 -9.83 10.22
N ILE A 232 6.75 -10.86 9.73
CA ILE A 232 5.98 -11.78 10.58
C ILE A 232 6.91 -12.60 11.48
N ASN A 233 8.02 -13.11 10.94
CA ASN A 233 9.01 -13.86 11.72
C ASN A 233 9.60 -13.01 12.86
N GLN A 234 9.89 -11.73 12.58
CA GLN A 234 10.35 -10.79 13.61
C GLN A 234 9.33 -10.59 14.74
N LEU A 235 8.02 -10.67 14.46
CA LEU A 235 6.98 -10.62 15.50
C LEU A 235 6.99 -11.89 16.37
N TYR A 236 7.27 -13.05 15.79
CA TYR A 236 7.38 -14.30 16.55
C TYR A 236 8.61 -14.29 17.46
N LEU A 237 9.77 -13.90 16.91
CA LEU A 237 10.99 -13.72 17.69
C LEU A 237 10.82 -12.68 18.80
N PHE A 238 10.02 -11.64 18.57
CA PHE A 238 9.71 -10.66 19.61
C PHE A 238 8.97 -11.30 20.79
N ALA A 239 7.95 -12.11 20.53
CA ALA A 239 7.23 -12.82 21.58
C ALA A 239 8.15 -13.75 22.39
N ASP A 240 9.04 -14.48 21.72
CA ASP A 240 10.02 -15.36 22.38
C ASP A 240 10.98 -14.56 23.28
N ARG A 241 11.49 -13.42 22.77
CA ARG A 241 12.35 -12.51 23.55
C ARG A 241 11.66 -11.95 24.78
N LEU A 242 10.39 -11.56 24.66
CA LEU A 242 9.60 -11.11 25.81
C LEU A 242 9.45 -12.24 26.85
N ALA A 243 9.22 -13.48 26.42
CA ALA A 243 9.14 -14.64 27.31
C ALA A 243 10.47 -14.91 28.02
N TYR A 244 11.60 -14.89 27.29
CA TYR A 244 12.93 -15.04 27.89
C TYR A 244 13.25 -13.92 28.89
N TYR A 245 12.83 -12.69 28.59
CA TYR A 245 13.03 -11.57 29.51
C TYR A 245 12.21 -11.71 30.79
N LEU A 246 10.97 -12.21 30.70
CA LEU A 246 10.18 -12.54 31.89
C LEU A 246 10.86 -13.60 32.75
N ASP A 247 11.39 -14.66 32.14
CA ASP A 247 12.10 -15.72 32.87
C ASP A 247 13.34 -15.18 33.59
N ALA A 248 14.11 -14.29 32.93
CA ALA A 248 15.26 -13.67 33.56
C ALA A 248 14.85 -12.77 34.75
N CYS A 249 13.84 -11.92 34.58
CA CYS A 249 13.32 -11.08 35.65
C CYS A 249 12.81 -11.91 36.84
N ALA A 250 12.07 -13.00 36.57
CA ALA A 250 11.55 -13.88 37.60
C ALA A 250 12.69 -14.51 38.42
N ASN A 251 13.70 -15.07 37.74
CA ASN A 251 14.83 -15.71 38.41
C ASN A 251 15.64 -14.74 39.28
N ILE A 252 15.85 -13.51 38.80
CA ILE A 252 16.50 -12.45 39.59
C ILE A 252 15.66 -12.09 40.82
N LEU A 253 14.35 -11.91 40.66
CA LEU A 253 13.48 -11.60 41.80
C LEU A 253 13.44 -12.73 42.84
N LEU A 254 13.49 -13.99 42.38
CA LEU A 254 13.57 -15.15 43.27
C LEU A 254 14.89 -15.16 44.07
N SER A 255 16.03 -14.88 43.45
CA SER A 255 17.34 -14.85 44.14
C SER A 255 17.45 -13.72 45.17
N HIS A 256 16.70 -12.63 44.98
CA HIS A 256 16.65 -11.49 45.91
C HIS A 256 15.46 -11.55 46.90
N GLY A 257 14.77 -12.69 47.01
CA GLY A 257 13.79 -12.93 48.08
C GLY A 257 12.35 -12.50 47.77
N TYR A 258 11.95 -12.43 46.49
CA TYR A 258 10.59 -12.08 46.07
C TYR A 258 9.86 -13.26 45.39
N PRO A 259 9.59 -14.38 46.11
CA PRO A 259 8.96 -15.56 45.52
C PRO A 259 7.54 -15.31 44.99
N HIS A 260 6.78 -14.41 45.65
CA HIS A 260 5.45 -14.00 45.17
C HIS A 260 5.50 -13.36 43.77
N LEU A 261 6.50 -12.52 43.49
CA LEU A 261 6.66 -11.90 42.18
C LEU A 261 7.14 -12.91 41.13
N PHE A 262 7.99 -13.86 41.52
CA PHE A 262 8.37 -15.00 40.67
C PHE A 262 7.12 -15.78 40.24
N ASP A 263 6.30 -16.24 41.19
CA ASP A 263 5.10 -17.04 40.90
C ASP A 263 4.12 -16.26 40.00
N MET A 264 3.95 -14.96 40.25
CA MET A 264 3.11 -14.10 39.43
C MET A 264 3.62 -13.99 37.99
N ILE A 265 4.93 -13.81 37.77
CA ILE A 265 5.51 -13.75 36.41
C ILE A 265 5.35 -15.08 35.69
N ILE A 266 5.67 -16.19 36.35
CA ILE A 266 5.57 -17.53 35.76
C ILE A 266 4.11 -17.84 35.41
N SER A 267 3.17 -17.50 36.30
CA SER A 267 1.74 -17.64 36.01
C SER A 267 1.28 -16.72 34.88
N ALA A 268 1.86 -15.52 34.73
CA ALA A 268 1.48 -14.60 33.66
C ALA A 268 1.79 -15.15 32.26
N LYS A 269 2.80 -16.01 32.12
CA LYS A 269 3.13 -16.65 30.83
C LYS A 269 2.02 -17.56 30.32
N THR A 270 1.28 -18.20 31.23
CA THR A 270 0.20 -19.15 30.89
C THR A 270 -1.19 -18.54 31.02
N PHE A 271 -1.40 -17.65 32.00
CA PHE A 271 -2.69 -17.03 32.31
C PHE A 271 -2.58 -15.52 32.27
N CYS A 272 -3.49 -14.85 31.55
CA CYS A 272 -3.51 -13.39 31.48
C CYS A 272 -3.98 -12.81 32.83
N PRO A 273 -3.15 -12.01 33.54
CA PRO A 273 -3.53 -11.42 34.82
C PRO A 273 -4.62 -10.35 34.68
N SER A 274 -5.42 -10.18 35.74
CA SER A 274 -6.40 -9.08 35.83
C SER A 274 -5.69 -7.73 35.94
N SER A 275 -6.01 -6.76 35.09
CA SER A 275 -5.35 -5.44 35.01
C SER A 275 -5.67 -4.51 36.19
N LYS A 276 -5.22 -4.86 37.40
CA LYS A 276 -5.48 -4.14 38.66
C LYS A 276 -4.55 -2.95 38.88
N ASN A 277 -3.28 -3.08 38.51
CA ASN A 277 -2.24 -2.05 38.61
C ASN A 277 -1.34 -2.09 37.37
N ASP A 278 -0.36 -1.20 37.29
CA ASP A 278 0.54 -1.07 36.14
C ASP A 278 1.38 -2.33 35.89
N LEU A 279 1.83 -3.01 36.94
CA LEU A 279 2.54 -4.29 36.82
C LEU A 279 1.65 -5.38 36.22
N HIS A 280 0.44 -5.56 36.76
CA HIS A 280 -0.52 -6.54 36.24
C HIS A 280 -0.88 -6.24 34.79
N ARG A 281 -1.06 -4.97 34.44
CA ARG A 281 -1.35 -4.56 33.06
C ARG A 281 -0.18 -4.81 32.12
N SER A 282 1.05 -4.56 32.58
CA SER A 282 2.28 -4.86 31.83
C SER A 282 2.42 -6.36 31.56
N LEU A 283 2.23 -7.18 32.60
CA LEU A 283 2.24 -8.64 32.49
C LEU A 283 1.10 -9.17 31.61
N ALA A 284 -0.08 -8.53 31.63
CA ALA A 284 -1.18 -8.88 30.74
C ALA A 284 -0.81 -8.67 29.27
N TYR A 285 -0.17 -7.56 28.90
CA TYR A 285 0.27 -7.35 27.51
C TYR A 285 1.33 -8.36 27.08
N TYR A 286 2.32 -8.64 27.93
CA TYR A 286 3.31 -9.69 27.66
C TYR A 286 2.63 -11.06 27.45
N SER A 287 1.75 -11.45 28.37
CA SER A 287 0.98 -12.69 28.32
C SER A 287 0.19 -12.81 27.01
N LEU A 288 -0.58 -11.76 26.67
CA LEU A 288 -1.41 -11.75 25.48
C LEU A 288 -0.57 -11.86 24.21
N ILE A 289 0.58 -11.21 24.14
CA ILE A 289 1.43 -11.26 22.95
C ILE A 289 2.11 -12.61 22.81
N ILE A 290 2.73 -13.11 23.88
CA ILE A 290 3.35 -14.45 23.91
C ILE A 290 2.35 -15.52 23.47
N ASN A 291 1.11 -15.46 23.98
CA ASN A 291 0.10 -16.47 23.71
C ASN A 291 -0.67 -16.32 22.40
N ASN A 292 -0.56 -15.19 21.70
CA ASN A 292 -1.29 -14.94 20.44
C ASN A 292 -0.38 -14.78 19.22
N ALA A 293 0.93 -14.57 19.40
CA ALA A 293 1.88 -14.30 18.31
C ALA A 293 1.73 -15.27 17.13
N THR A 294 1.71 -16.58 17.40
CA THR A 294 1.59 -17.62 16.38
C THR A 294 0.15 -17.99 16.01
N LYS A 295 -0.86 -17.49 16.73
CA LYS A 295 -2.27 -17.86 16.56
C LYS A 295 -3.03 -16.90 15.65
N SER A 296 -2.77 -15.60 15.76
CA SER A 296 -3.47 -14.59 14.98
C SER A 296 -2.59 -13.35 14.80
N LEU A 297 -2.17 -13.12 13.55
CA LEU A 297 -1.35 -11.95 13.19
C LEU A 297 -2.10 -10.64 13.44
N THR A 298 -3.36 -10.56 13.03
CA THR A 298 -4.19 -9.35 13.18
C THR A 298 -4.38 -8.98 14.65
N LYS A 299 -4.68 -9.98 15.50
CA LYS A 299 -4.80 -9.76 16.94
C LYS A 299 -3.47 -9.37 17.56
N SER A 300 -2.37 -9.99 17.15
CA SER A 300 -1.03 -9.66 17.66
C SER A 300 -0.63 -8.23 17.31
N ILE A 301 -0.91 -7.76 16.09
CA ILE A 301 -0.66 -6.36 15.69
C ILE A 301 -1.49 -5.39 16.53
N SER A 302 -2.77 -5.69 16.77
CA SER A 302 -3.62 -4.87 17.63
C SER A 302 -3.08 -4.79 19.06
N LEU A 303 -2.73 -5.94 19.65
CA LEU A 303 -2.16 -6.03 20.99
C LEU A 303 -0.85 -5.26 21.10
N VAL A 304 0.01 -5.36 20.09
CA VAL A 304 1.27 -4.60 20.03
C VAL A 304 1.01 -3.09 20.01
N ASN A 305 0.03 -2.62 19.24
CA ASN A 305 -0.31 -1.21 19.21
C ASN A 305 -0.87 -0.71 20.54
N ASP A 306 -1.74 -1.50 21.18
CA ASP A 306 -2.34 -1.15 22.47
C ASP A 306 -1.31 -1.17 23.60
N ALA A 307 -0.42 -2.18 23.61
CA ALA A 307 0.72 -2.24 24.52
C ALA A 307 1.65 -1.05 24.33
N ASN A 308 1.95 -0.68 23.08
CA ASN A 308 2.79 0.48 22.79
C ASN A 308 2.19 1.79 23.34
N LYS A 309 0.89 2.03 23.15
CA LYS A 309 0.21 3.19 23.73
C LYS A 309 0.31 3.20 25.26
N PHE A 310 0.07 2.06 25.91
CA PHE A 310 0.18 1.93 27.36
C PHE A 310 1.60 2.22 27.85
N PHE A 311 2.62 1.57 27.28
CA PHE A 311 4.01 1.72 27.70
C PHE A 311 4.57 3.13 27.45
N ILE A 312 4.12 3.83 26.40
CA ILE A 312 4.45 5.25 26.19
C ILE A 312 3.92 6.10 27.36
N THR A 313 2.68 5.86 27.80
CA THR A 313 2.04 6.62 28.87
C THR A 313 2.49 6.24 30.28
N LEU A 314 3.08 5.05 30.46
CA LEU A 314 3.54 4.56 31.76
C LEU A 314 4.78 5.34 32.21
N ASN A 315 4.57 6.39 33.02
CA ASN A 315 5.64 7.24 33.53
C ASN A 315 5.80 7.04 35.03
N ILE A 316 6.97 6.54 35.42
CA ILE A 316 7.35 6.34 36.82
C ILE A 316 8.46 7.35 37.11
N PHE A 317 8.17 8.37 37.91
CA PHE A 317 9.13 9.44 38.22
C PHE A 317 10.03 9.11 39.41
N ARG A 318 9.53 8.28 40.34
CA ARG A 318 10.27 7.80 41.52
C ARG A 318 9.87 6.35 41.79
N MET A 319 10.85 5.49 42.04
CA MET A 319 10.61 4.09 42.40
C MET A 319 10.52 3.93 43.90
N THR A 320 9.37 3.47 44.39
CA THR A 320 9.11 3.27 45.83
C THR A 320 9.05 1.79 46.23
N ASP A 321 8.82 0.90 45.28
CA ASP A 321 8.75 -0.54 45.52
C ASP A 321 9.25 -1.36 44.31
N VAL A 322 9.38 -2.67 44.53
CA VAL A 322 9.90 -3.63 43.53
C VAL A 322 8.87 -3.88 42.41
N GLU A 323 7.58 -3.68 42.66
CA GLU A 323 6.55 -3.81 41.63
C GLU A 323 6.66 -2.68 40.60
N MET A 324 6.93 -1.44 41.03
CA MET A 324 7.20 -0.31 40.16
C MET A 324 8.50 -0.50 39.37
N LEU A 325 9.55 -1.01 40.02
CA LEU A 325 10.81 -1.36 39.34
C LEU A 325 10.53 -2.38 38.24
N LEU A 326 9.78 -3.44 38.54
CA LEU A 326 9.43 -4.47 37.58
C LEU A 326 8.54 -3.94 36.45
N ALA A 327 7.51 -3.13 36.75
CA ALA A 327 6.66 -2.52 35.72
C ALA A 327 7.48 -1.64 34.77
N TYR A 328 8.42 -0.86 35.29
CA TYR A 328 9.34 -0.06 34.46
C TYR A 328 10.32 -0.93 33.67
N ALA A 329 10.83 -2.02 34.28
CA ALA A 329 11.68 -2.98 33.59
C ALA A 329 10.95 -3.61 32.39
N LEU A 330 9.68 -4.00 32.55
CA LEU A 330 8.85 -4.49 31.44
C LEU A 330 8.62 -3.43 30.36
N LYS A 331 8.49 -2.15 30.72
CA LYS A 331 8.48 -1.05 29.74
C LYS A 331 9.79 -0.99 28.94
N LEU A 332 10.93 -1.05 29.62
CA LEU A 332 12.24 -1.04 28.94
C LEU A 332 12.42 -2.29 28.06
N GLY A 333 12.03 -3.45 28.57
CA GLY A 333 12.03 -4.72 27.85
C GLY A 333 11.19 -4.65 26.58
N TRP A 334 9.98 -4.09 26.68
CA TRP A 334 9.10 -3.86 25.54
C TRP A 334 9.80 -3.08 24.43
N PHE A 335 10.33 -1.90 24.73
CA PHE A 335 10.94 -1.04 23.70
C PHE A 335 12.26 -1.63 23.17
N LYS A 336 13.11 -2.15 24.05
CA LYS A 336 14.43 -2.67 23.67
C LYS A 336 14.34 -3.93 22.81
N LEU A 337 13.42 -4.83 23.13
CA LEU A 337 13.24 -6.09 22.41
C LEU A 337 12.32 -5.94 21.19
N SER A 338 11.56 -4.84 21.11
CA SER A 338 10.67 -4.59 19.98
C SER A 338 11.45 -4.57 18.66
N PRO A 339 10.93 -5.24 17.61
CA PRO A 339 11.55 -5.19 16.30
C PRO A 339 11.59 -3.74 15.79
N MET A 340 12.60 -3.41 14.99
CA MET A 340 12.82 -2.09 14.37
C MET A 340 11.58 -1.49 13.66
N LEU A 341 10.60 -2.31 13.30
CA LEU A 341 9.30 -1.89 12.74
C LEU A 341 8.41 -1.13 13.73
N LEU A 342 8.54 -1.40 15.02
CA LEU A 342 7.72 -0.84 16.09
C LEU A 342 8.43 0.32 16.80
N GLN A 343 9.72 0.51 16.52
CA GLN A 343 10.50 1.60 17.09
C GLN A 343 10.18 2.90 16.34
N ASN A 344 9.50 3.80 17.03
CA ASN A 344 9.24 5.14 16.51
C ASN A 344 10.58 5.91 16.54
N LYS A 345 11.18 6.18 15.38
CA LYS A 345 12.51 6.82 15.27
C LYS A 345 12.61 8.19 15.96
N ASN A 346 11.49 8.82 16.27
CA ASN A 346 11.44 10.14 16.91
C ASN A 346 11.52 10.09 18.44
N ASP A 347 11.24 8.94 19.05
CA ASP A 347 11.36 8.79 20.50
C ASP A 347 12.69 8.11 20.80
N ALA A 348 13.75 8.92 20.85
CA ALA A 348 14.97 8.56 21.56
C ALA A 348 14.63 8.45 23.05
N PHE A 349 13.92 7.39 23.44
CA PHE A 349 13.71 7.05 24.84
C PHE A 349 15.09 6.92 25.46
N LYS A 350 15.43 7.79 26.43
CA LYS A 350 16.50 7.49 27.37
C LYS A 350 16.11 6.18 28.04
N LEU A 351 16.73 5.08 27.61
CA LEU A 351 16.53 3.72 28.10
C LEU A 351 17.22 3.54 29.47
N ASP A 352 17.06 4.52 30.35
CA ASP A 352 17.62 4.48 31.69
C ASP A 352 16.50 4.42 32.72
N PHE A 353 16.77 3.73 33.82
CA PHE A 353 15.88 3.66 34.96
C PHE A 353 15.83 5.02 35.69
N PRO A 354 14.65 5.49 36.12
CA PRO A 354 14.49 6.61 37.04
C PRO A 354 15.31 6.44 38.33
N GLU A 355 15.61 7.56 38.99
CA GLU A 355 16.28 7.56 40.30
C GLU A 355 15.39 6.91 41.38
N PHE A 356 16.03 6.17 42.30
CA PHE A 356 15.38 5.64 43.49
C PHE A 356 15.17 6.76 44.51
N SER A 357 13.99 6.84 45.13
CA SER A 357 13.87 7.59 46.38
C SER A 357 14.54 6.78 47.50
N ASP A 358 15.48 7.39 48.20
CA ASP A 358 16.39 6.77 49.18
C ASP A 358 15.79 5.60 50.00
N ASN A 359 16.54 4.50 50.10
CA ASN A 359 16.43 3.39 51.07
C ASN A 359 15.11 2.58 51.14
N GLN A 360 14.22 2.61 50.15
CA GLN A 360 12.95 1.86 50.23
C GLN A 360 13.00 0.40 49.73
N ILE A 361 13.96 0.03 48.87
CA ILE A 361 14.06 -1.32 48.30
C ILE A 361 15.40 -1.95 48.71
N ILE A 362 15.33 -3.07 49.45
CA ILE A 362 16.51 -3.87 49.78
C ILE A 362 17.15 -4.35 48.47
N ASN A 363 18.43 -4.02 48.28
CA ASN A 363 19.21 -4.32 47.07
C ASN A 363 18.60 -3.77 45.75
N GLY A 364 17.75 -2.74 45.80
CA GLY A 364 17.04 -2.23 44.62
C GLY A 364 17.94 -1.83 43.45
N THR A 365 19.10 -1.23 43.73
CA THR A 365 20.10 -0.88 42.72
C THR A 365 20.74 -2.11 42.06
N ILE A 366 21.03 -3.15 42.84
CA ILE A 366 21.60 -4.41 42.36
C ILE A 366 20.57 -5.14 41.48
N ILE A 367 19.33 -5.27 41.97
CA ILE A 367 18.23 -5.89 41.22
C ILE A 367 18.00 -5.18 39.88
N ARG A 368 17.99 -3.84 39.89
CA ARG A 368 17.89 -3.04 38.67
C ARG A 368 19.02 -3.36 37.69
N ASP A 369 20.26 -3.37 38.16
CA ASP A 369 21.42 -3.58 37.30
C ASP A 369 21.45 -5.00 36.72
N GLU A 370 21.09 -6.01 37.51
CA GLU A 370 20.94 -7.39 37.02
C GLU A 370 19.83 -7.52 35.97
N ILE A 371 18.67 -6.89 36.20
CA ILE A 371 17.54 -6.87 35.24
C ILE A 371 17.92 -6.15 33.95
N TYR A 372 18.64 -5.03 34.05
CA TYR A 372 19.13 -4.31 32.88
C TYR A 372 20.17 -5.14 32.09
N ASN A 373 21.11 -5.78 32.78
CA ASN A 373 22.11 -6.64 32.16
C ASN A 373 21.45 -7.84 31.48
N ALA A 374 20.44 -8.46 32.11
CA ALA A 374 19.65 -9.52 31.49
C ALA A 374 18.97 -9.04 30.20
N LEU A 375 18.41 -7.83 30.21
CA LEU A 375 17.80 -7.23 29.02
C LEU A 375 18.80 -7.05 27.87
N VAL A 376 20.00 -6.53 28.17
CA VAL A 376 21.05 -6.27 27.17
C VAL A 376 21.59 -7.57 26.56
N ASN A 377 21.56 -8.68 27.29
CA ASN A 377 22.09 -9.97 26.85
C ASN A 377 21.13 -10.77 25.95
N ILE A 378 19.86 -10.37 25.84
CA ILE A 378 18.88 -11.02 24.96
C ILE A 378 19.10 -10.57 23.51
N LYS A 379 19.35 -11.53 22.61
CA LYS A 379 19.68 -11.30 21.19
C LYS A 379 18.47 -11.18 20.28
#